data_AF-A0A956CAL9-F1
#
_entry.id   AF-A0A956CAL9-F1
#
_cell.length_a   1.000
_cell.length_b   1.000
_cell.length_c   1.000
_cell.angle_alpha   90.00
_cell.angle_beta   90.00
_cell.angle_gamma   90.00
#
_symmetry.space_group_name_H-M   'P 1'
#
loop_
_entity.id
_entity.type
_entity.pdbx_description
1 polymer ?
#
loop_
_entity_poly.entity_id
_entity_poly.type
_entity_poly.pdbx_seq_one_letter_code
_entity_poly.pdbx_strand_id
1 'polypeptide(L)'
;MKPFRAIAVLLGAAAAFSLSSGCALQTADEPDFHGEEEEPVASVQEKLTTVASVVSTSCSTSSVKGLSEQIVAQMNCNVPNSMAQVPSRPNLTMGSAVFPFMQSPAKNALVKALDAHPGTNMKVNSMFRTVAAQYVLYRWYKLGKCGISLAATPGSSNHESGLAIDVSQYSTWKSALTGNGFKWLGSSDPVHYDYAGSGAKNLKGEDVLAFQMLWNLNNPGDKIDEDGSYGPQTEARLAKSPAAGFTKEPSCGVTDTDGDGVADDKDNCPKDKNKDQLDTDGDGKGDVCDGDDDGDGVADAADNCPLVENPEQADLDGDTVGDACDDDIDGDGIPNDQDACPLEDPCSGAAGAGGQGFGGAGGAIGVGGEAGAPSGTGQGTKLLSGDDGGCSVTAPRR
;
A
#
# COMPACT_ATOMS: atom_id res chain seq x y z
N MET A 1 -14.19 -49.57 -14.18
CA MET A 1 -15.55 -49.62 -13.62
C MET A 1 -15.59 -50.63 -12.48
N LYS A 2 -15.80 -50.14 -11.24
CA LYS A 2 -16.18 -50.82 -9.97
C LYS A 2 -15.25 -51.89 -9.35
N PRO A 3 -15.30 -52.07 -8.00
CA PRO A 3 -14.10 -52.08 -7.13
C PRO A 3 -13.91 -53.38 -6.33
N PHE A 4 -12.79 -53.51 -5.61
CA PHE A 4 -12.65 -54.45 -4.50
C PHE A 4 -11.86 -53.84 -3.32
N ARG A 5 -12.47 -53.96 -2.12
CA ARG A 5 -11.91 -53.73 -0.79
C ARG A 5 -11.53 -55.08 -0.18
N ALA A 6 -10.46 -55.13 0.60
CA ALA A 6 -10.24 -56.00 1.77
C ALA A 6 -8.87 -55.65 2.39
N ILE A 7 -8.54 -55.77 3.68
CA ILE A 7 -9.22 -56.11 4.96
C ILE A 7 -8.23 -55.67 6.07
N ALA A 8 -8.76 -55.28 7.24
CA ALA A 8 -8.06 -54.91 8.48
C ALA A 8 -7.67 -56.12 9.35
N VAL A 9 -6.90 -55.89 10.45
CA VAL A 9 -6.77 -56.65 11.75
C VAL A 9 -5.35 -56.36 12.33
N LEU A 10 -5.05 -56.07 13.62
CA LEU A 10 -5.72 -56.06 14.94
C LEU A 10 -4.85 -55.29 15.99
N LEU A 11 -5.53 -54.68 16.99
CA LEU A 11 -5.28 -54.56 18.47
C LEU A 11 -3.88 -54.15 19.02
N GLY A 12 -3.71 -53.28 20.03
CA GLY A 12 -4.62 -52.71 21.04
C GLY A 12 -4.64 -53.49 22.37
N ALA A 13 -3.90 -53.05 23.40
CA ALA A 13 -4.08 -53.50 24.80
C ALA A 13 -3.67 -52.41 25.82
N ALA A 14 -4.58 -52.12 26.74
CA ALA A 14 -4.42 -51.32 27.94
C ALA A 14 -4.59 -52.21 29.18
N ALA A 15 -4.04 -51.80 30.32
CA ALA A 15 -4.28 -52.42 31.64
C ALA A 15 -4.58 -51.34 32.69
N ALA A 16 -5.45 -51.69 33.64
CA ALA A 16 -6.20 -50.80 34.53
C ALA A 16 -6.03 -51.16 36.02
N PHE A 17 -6.74 -50.38 36.87
CA PHE A 17 -7.08 -50.49 38.31
C PHE A 17 -6.09 -49.85 39.32
N SER A 18 -6.50 -49.17 40.41
CA SER A 18 -7.79 -49.12 41.14
C SER A 18 -7.90 -47.85 42.02
N LEU A 19 -9.12 -47.47 42.43
CA LEU A 19 -9.46 -46.38 43.39
C LEU A 19 -9.81 -46.96 44.78
N SER A 20 -9.40 -46.30 45.87
CA SER A 20 -10.19 -46.15 47.12
C SER A 20 -9.61 -45.09 48.08
N SER A 21 -10.45 -44.67 49.03
CA SER A 21 -10.52 -43.36 49.72
C SER A 21 -9.52 -43.04 50.85
N GLY A 22 -9.12 -41.76 50.89
CA GLY A 22 -9.14 -40.78 52.00
C GLY A 22 -8.60 -41.09 53.41
N CYS A 23 -7.66 -40.26 53.91
CA CYS A 23 -7.79 -39.45 55.14
C CYS A 23 -6.58 -38.49 55.38
N ALA A 24 -6.89 -37.21 55.63
CA ALA A 24 -6.27 -36.19 56.51
C ALA A 24 -4.76 -35.78 56.51
N LEU A 25 -4.59 -34.45 56.32
CA LEU A 25 -3.77 -33.42 57.01
C LEU A 25 -2.21 -33.44 57.05
N GLN A 26 -1.67 -32.28 56.60
CA GLN A 26 -0.48 -31.50 57.08
C GLN A 26 0.90 -32.17 56.98
N THR A 27 2.01 -31.52 56.59
CA THR A 27 2.45 -30.12 56.53
C THR A 27 3.40 -29.92 55.34
N ALA A 28 3.39 -28.73 54.74
CA ALA A 28 4.39 -28.29 53.78
C ALA A 28 5.64 -27.79 54.52
N ASP A 29 6.82 -28.28 54.12
CA ASP A 29 8.10 -27.59 54.24
C ASP A 29 8.99 -28.06 53.07
N GLU A 30 9.64 -27.10 52.42
CA GLU A 30 10.32 -27.16 51.12
C GLU A 30 11.48 -28.17 51.02
N PRO A 31 11.86 -28.53 49.78
CA PRO A 31 13.28 -28.69 49.49
C PRO A 31 13.74 -27.97 48.21
N ASP A 32 14.76 -27.14 48.42
CA ASP A 32 15.98 -26.96 47.61
C ASP A 32 15.84 -27.15 46.08
N PHE A 33 15.67 -26.04 45.35
CA PHE A 33 15.81 -26.00 43.90
C PHE A 33 17.28 -25.75 43.54
N HIS A 34 17.96 -26.82 43.15
CA HIS A 34 19.28 -26.76 42.54
C HIS A 34 19.25 -25.90 41.28
N GLY A 35 20.13 -24.90 41.21
CA GLY A 35 20.34 -24.07 40.04
C GLY A 35 20.81 -24.89 38.85
N GLU A 36 20.03 -24.85 37.77
CA GLU A 36 20.50 -25.21 36.44
C GLU A 36 21.07 -23.95 35.79
N GLU A 37 22.31 -24.04 35.33
CA GLU A 37 23.02 -22.98 34.62
C GLU A 37 22.26 -22.66 33.32
N GLU A 38 21.77 -21.43 33.20
CA GLU A 38 21.20 -20.93 31.95
C GLU A 38 22.30 -20.80 30.89
N GLU A 39 22.26 -21.69 29.90
CA GLU A 39 22.98 -21.53 28.63
C GLU A 39 22.61 -20.17 27.99
N PRO A 40 23.58 -19.39 27.49
CA PRO A 40 23.27 -18.08 26.94
C PRO A 40 22.51 -18.25 25.62
N VAL A 41 21.28 -17.76 25.58
CA VAL A 41 20.50 -17.57 24.34
C VAL A 41 21.28 -16.62 23.44
N ALA A 42 22.04 -17.19 22.50
CA ALA A 42 22.67 -16.43 21.43
C ALA A 42 21.57 -15.72 20.64
N SER A 43 21.55 -14.39 20.70
CA SER A 43 20.75 -13.57 19.81
C SER A 43 21.09 -13.96 18.37
N VAL A 44 20.15 -14.58 17.67
CA VAL A 44 20.30 -14.90 16.25
C VAL A 44 20.22 -13.58 15.49
N GLN A 45 21.33 -12.86 15.41
CA GLN A 45 21.48 -11.76 14.50
C GLN A 45 21.45 -12.40 13.11
N GLU A 46 20.30 -12.33 12.41
CA GLU A 46 20.20 -12.85 11.05
C GLU A 46 21.34 -12.26 10.23
N LYS A 47 22.23 -13.12 9.76
CA LYS A 47 23.39 -12.71 9.00
C LYS A 47 22.90 -12.16 7.67
N LEU A 48 22.81 -10.84 7.57
CA LEU A 48 22.38 -10.13 6.36
C LEU A 48 23.18 -10.62 5.15
N THR A 49 22.46 -10.95 4.08
CA THR A 49 23.07 -11.34 2.79
C THR A 49 23.76 -10.11 2.20
N THR A 50 25.08 -10.16 2.06
CA THR A 50 25.87 -9.06 1.48
C THR A 50 25.95 -9.17 -0.04
N VAL A 51 26.22 -8.06 -0.73
CA VAL A 51 26.45 -8.07 -2.18
C VAL A 51 27.60 -9.01 -2.57
N ALA A 52 28.68 -9.08 -1.78
CA ALA A 52 29.75 -10.04 -2.01
C ALA A 52 29.29 -11.51 -1.92
N SER A 53 28.35 -11.82 -1.01
CA SER A 53 27.78 -13.17 -0.93
C SER A 53 26.88 -13.49 -2.13
N VAL A 54 26.14 -12.51 -2.66
CA VAL A 54 25.35 -12.68 -3.89
C VAL A 54 26.22 -13.09 -5.08
N VAL A 55 27.42 -12.53 -5.20
CA VAL A 55 28.39 -12.91 -6.25
C VAL A 55 28.72 -14.41 -6.21
N SER A 56 28.74 -15.04 -5.03
CA SER A 56 29.05 -16.46 -4.91
C SER A 56 27.82 -17.37 -4.98
N THR A 57 26.63 -16.90 -4.60
CA THR A 57 25.42 -17.72 -4.42
C THR A 57 24.34 -17.54 -5.48
N SER A 58 24.39 -16.50 -6.31
CA SER A 58 23.37 -16.18 -7.31
C SER A 58 23.97 -15.94 -8.70
N CYS A 59 23.11 -15.94 -9.72
CA CYS A 59 23.38 -15.52 -11.09
C CYS A 59 22.32 -14.53 -11.62
N SER A 60 21.59 -13.86 -10.73
CA SER A 60 20.59 -12.85 -11.09
C SER A 60 20.88 -11.51 -10.43
N THR A 61 20.90 -10.43 -11.19
CA THR A 61 21.01 -9.06 -10.67
C THR A 61 19.80 -8.67 -9.81
N SER A 62 18.67 -9.37 -9.92
CA SER A 62 17.53 -9.18 -9.01
C SER A 62 17.89 -9.45 -7.54
N SER A 63 18.96 -10.19 -7.26
CA SER A 63 19.45 -10.42 -5.91
C SER A 63 19.97 -9.17 -5.20
N VAL A 64 20.23 -8.07 -5.93
CA VAL A 64 20.57 -6.74 -5.37
C VAL A 64 19.52 -5.69 -5.68
N LYS A 65 18.27 -6.11 -5.95
CA LYS A 65 17.17 -5.21 -6.33
C LYS A 65 16.89 -4.18 -5.24
N GLY A 66 16.79 -4.59 -3.98
CA GLY A 66 16.48 -3.66 -2.88
C GLY A 66 17.54 -2.57 -2.72
N LEU A 67 18.83 -2.93 -2.72
CA LEU A 67 19.91 -1.93 -2.73
C LEU A 67 19.86 -1.03 -3.98
N SER A 68 19.49 -1.58 -5.14
CA SER A 68 19.36 -0.81 -6.38
C SER A 68 18.21 0.20 -6.33
N GLU A 69 17.09 -0.15 -5.69
CA GLU A 69 15.95 0.74 -5.47
C GLU A 69 16.32 1.90 -4.56
N GLN A 70 17.07 1.65 -3.49
CA GLN A 70 17.60 2.72 -2.63
C GLN A 70 18.56 3.64 -3.36
N ILE A 71 19.45 3.09 -4.20
CA ILE A 71 20.35 3.91 -5.03
C ILE A 71 19.52 4.82 -5.94
N VAL A 72 18.48 4.32 -6.61
CA VAL A 72 17.58 5.15 -7.43
C VAL A 72 16.89 6.23 -6.60
N ALA A 73 16.39 5.89 -5.41
CA ALA A 73 15.76 6.86 -4.52
C ALA A 73 16.75 7.98 -4.13
N GLN A 74 17.99 7.65 -3.78
CA GLN A 74 19.02 8.66 -3.50
C GLN A 74 19.42 9.46 -4.76
N MET A 75 19.50 8.84 -5.94
CA MET A 75 19.71 9.58 -7.20
C MET A 75 18.60 10.60 -7.44
N ASN A 76 17.35 10.26 -7.12
CA ASN A 76 16.22 11.18 -7.22
C ASN A 76 16.25 12.26 -6.13
N CYS A 77 16.87 12.02 -4.97
CA CYS A 77 17.17 13.09 -4.02
C CYS A 77 18.20 14.08 -4.59
N ASN A 78 19.28 13.56 -5.17
CA ASN A 78 20.39 14.38 -5.69
C ASN A 78 19.97 15.18 -6.94
N VAL A 79 19.22 14.52 -7.82
CA VAL A 79 18.68 15.11 -9.05
C VAL A 79 17.19 14.79 -9.13
N PRO A 80 16.32 15.70 -8.66
CA PRO A 80 14.88 15.50 -8.66
C PRO A 80 14.32 15.06 -10.01
N ASN A 81 13.45 14.04 -9.96
CA ASN A 81 12.77 13.46 -11.13
C ASN A 81 13.71 12.92 -12.22
N SER A 82 14.96 12.60 -11.88
CA SER A 82 15.93 12.09 -12.85
C SER A 82 15.57 10.71 -13.37
N MET A 83 15.17 9.80 -12.48
CA MET A 83 14.91 8.40 -12.77
C MET A 83 13.45 8.04 -12.45
N ALA A 84 12.83 7.27 -13.34
CA ALA A 84 11.46 6.82 -13.18
C ALA A 84 11.30 5.36 -13.61
N GLN A 85 10.41 4.66 -12.93
CA GLN A 85 10.04 3.31 -13.31
C GLN A 85 9.26 3.33 -14.63
N VAL A 86 9.57 2.38 -15.51
CA VAL A 86 8.81 2.11 -16.73
C VAL A 86 7.55 1.35 -16.34
N PRO A 87 6.34 1.89 -16.61
CA PRO A 87 5.10 1.23 -16.24
C PRO A 87 4.89 -0.05 -17.04
N SER A 88 4.09 -0.96 -16.49
CA SER A 88 3.62 -2.12 -17.25
C SER A 88 2.80 -1.68 -18.46
N ARG A 89 2.91 -2.47 -19.54
CA ARG A 89 2.15 -2.29 -20.78
C ARG A 89 1.76 -3.66 -21.35
N PRO A 90 0.59 -3.80 -22.00
CA PRO A 90 0.15 -5.08 -22.56
C PRO A 90 1.12 -5.70 -23.58
N ASN A 91 1.83 -4.84 -24.31
CA ASN A 91 2.77 -5.21 -25.35
C ASN A 91 4.25 -5.14 -24.90
N LEU A 92 4.51 -5.07 -23.59
CA LEU A 92 5.86 -5.01 -23.01
C LEU A 92 6.10 -6.20 -22.09
N THR A 93 7.13 -6.98 -22.40
CA THR A 93 7.60 -8.09 -21.55
C THR A 93 9.03 -7.81 -21.10
N MET A 94 9.31 -8.02 -19.81
CA MET A 94 10.64 -7.85 -19.23
C MET A 94 11.11 -9.15 -18.59
N GLY A 95 12.41 -9.44 -18.69
CA GLY A 95 13.00 -10.53 -17.93
C GLY A 95 12.97 -10.27 -16.41
N SER A 96 12.97 -11.32 -15.60
CA SER A 96 12.93 -11.21 -14.13
C SER A 96 14.11 -10.47 -13.49
N ALA A 97 15.23 -10.38 -14.21
CA ALA A 97 16.43 -9.64 -13.80
C ALA A 97 16.47 -8.19 -14.32
N VAL A 98 15.51 -7.78 -15.16
CA VAL A 98 15.41 -6.41 -15.66
C VAL A 98 15.03 -5.49 -14.52
N PHE A 99 15.83 -4.46 -14.31
CA PHE A 99 15.53 -3.39 -13.37
C PHE A 99 14.86 -2.24 -14.14
N PRO A 100 13.54 -2.05 -14.04
CA PRO A 100 12.74 -1.33 -15.04
C PRO A 100 12.77 0.18 -14.80
N PHE A 101 13.94 0.75 -14.54
CA PHE A 101 14.11 2.19 -14.39
C PHE A 101 14.82 2.75 -15.63
N MET A 102 14.50 3.99 -15.96
CA MET A 102 15.20 4.79 -16.97
C MET A 102 15.13 6.26 -16.54
N GLN A 103 15.92 7.11 -17.18
CA GLN A 103 15.69 8.55 -17.04
C GLN A 103 14.27 8.89 -17.51
N SER A 104 13.61 9.80 -16.79
CA SER A 104 12.24 10.25 -17.09
C SER A 104 11.95 10.55 -18.58
N PRO A 105 12.77 11.31 -19.32
CA PRO A 105 12.56 11.55 -20.75
C PRO A 105 12.69 10.29 -21.61
N ALA A 106 13.63 9.39 -21.30
CA ALA A 106 13.80 8.12 -22.00
C ALA A 106 12.61 7.18 -21.76
N LYS A 107 12.14 7.09 -20.50
CA LYS A 107 10.93 6.35 -20.14
C LYS A 107 9.71 6.86 -20.91
N ASN A 108 9.51 8.17 -20.97
CA ASN A 108 8.37 8.77 -21.67
C ASN A 108 8.43 8.47 -23.18
N ALA A 109 9.62 8.55 -23.78
CA ALA A 109 9.83 8.20 -25.18
C ALA A 109 9.59 6.72 -25.48
N LEU A 110 10.03 5.82 -24.59
CA LEU A 110 9.77 4.39 -24.72
C LEU A 110 8.27 4.07 -24.64
N VAL A 111 7.58 4.63 -23.65
CA VAL A 111 6.12 4.48 -23.49
C VAL A 111 5.39 4.98 -24.72
N LYS A 112 5.76 6.16 -25.24
CA LYS A 112 5.20 6.70 -26.49
C LYS A 112 5.41 5.75 -27.68
N ALA A 113 6.58 5.11 -27.79
CA ALA A 113 6.84 4.13 -28.84
C ALA A 113 5.96 2.89 -28.70
N LEU A 114 5.79 2.37 -27.48
CA LEU A 114 4.94 1.22 -27.17
C LEU A 114 3.47 1.49 -27.45
N ASP A 115 2.96 2.63 -26.99
CA ASP A 115 1.55 3.02 -27.12
C ASP A 115 1.18 3.27 -28.60
N ALA A 116 2.13 3.73 -29.42
CA ALA A 116 1.94 3.86 -30.87
C ALA A 116 1.94 2.52 -31.64
N HIS A 117 2.33 1.41 -30.99
CA HIS A 117 2.45 0.08 -31.61
C HIS A 117 1.81 -1.03 -30.76
N PRO A 118 0.50 -0.94 -30.43
CA PRO A 118 -0.16 -1.85 -29.50
C PRO A 118 -0.19 -3.31 -29.99
N GLY A 119 -0.13 -3.54 -31.31
CA GLY A 119 -0.10 -4.88 -31.92
C GLY A 119 1.29 -5.51 -32.04
N THR A 120 2.35 -4.82 -31.60
CA THR A 120 3.72 -5.34 -31.66
C THR A 120 4.24 -5.54 -30.25
N ASN A 121 4.73 -6.73 -29.93
CA ASN A 121 5.29 -7.03 -28.61
C ASN A 121 6.78 -6.66 -28.55
N MET A 122 7.19 -6.02 -27.46
CA MET A 122 8.58 -5.74 -27.11
C MET A 122 9.02 -6.63 -25.96
N LYS A 123 10.15 -7.33 -26.13
CA LYS A 123 10.85 -8.01 -25.04
C LYS A 123 12.14 -7.27 -24.69
N VAL A 124 12.21 -6.77 -23.47
CA VAL A 124 13.37 -6.07 -22.93
C VAL A 124 14.25 -7.04 -22.14
N ASN A 125 15.55 -7.01 -22.44
CA ASN A 125 16.57 -7.84 -21.81
C ASN A 125 17.32 -7.09 -20.70
N SER A 126 17.47 -5.78 -20.83
CA SER A 126 18.12 -4.92 -19.85
C SER A 126 17.68 -3.47 -20.00
N MET A 127 17.75 -2.71 -18.91
CA MET A 127 17.49 -1.26 -18.84
C MET A 127 18.57 -0.64 -17.93
N PHE A 128 18.20 0.22 -16.99
CA PHE A 128 19.12 0.75 -15.99
C PHE A 128 19.79 -0.39 -15.20
N ARG A 129 21.12 -0.31 -15.07
CA ARG A 129 21.90 -1.16 -14.17
C ARG A 129 22.62 -0.22 -13.23
N THR A 130 22.28 -0.25 -11.95
CA THR A 130 23.00 0.50 -10.92
C THR A 130 24.43 -0.01 -10.77
N VAL A 131 25.29 0.77 -10.13
CA VAL A 131 26.63 0.37 -9.70
C VAL A 131 26.61 -0.95 -8.92
N ALA A 132 25.55 -1.23 -8.14
CA ALA A 132 25.40 -2.49 -7.42
C ALA A 132 25.17 -3.68 -8.37
N ALA A 133 24.23 -3.55 -9.32
CA ALA A 133 24.00 -4.59 -10.32
C ALA A 133 25.19 -4.78 -11.26
N GLN A 134 25.82 -3.67 -11.67
CA GLN A 134 27.00 -3.67 -12.55
C GLN A 134 28.21 -4.29 -11.85
N TYR A 135 28.41 -4.04 -10.55
CA TYR A 135 29.43 -4.72 -9.75
C TYR A 135 29.23 -6.24 -9.76
N VAL A 136 28.03 -6.73 -9.47
CA VAL A 136 27.77 -8.17 -9.42
C VAL A 136 28.05 -8.81 -10.80
N LEU A 137 27.57 -8.20 -11.88
CA LEU A 137 27.85 -8.64 -13.26
C LEU A 137 29.35 -8.66 -13.58
N TYR A 138 30.06 -7.58 -13.23
CA TYR A 138 31.50 -7.47 -13.45
C TYR A 138 32.27 -8.55 -12.68
N ARG A 139 31.85 -8.85 -11.45
CA ARG A 139 32.46 -9.91 -10.65
C ARG A 139 32.21 -11.30 -11.23
N TRP A 140 31.00 -11.60 -11.72
CA TRP A 140 30.74 -12.86 -12.42
C TRP A 140 31.57 -13.00 -13.70
N TYR A 141 31.70 -11.94 -14.50
CA TYR A 141 32.59 -11.90 -15.65
C TYR A 141 34.04 -12.24 -15.27
N LYS A 142 34.59 -11.54 -14.26
CA LYS A 142 35.97 -11.77 -13.79
C LYS A 142 36.20 -13.18 -13.25
N LEU A 143 35.14 -13.82 -12.73
CA LEU A 143 35.19 -15.19 -12.19
C LEU A 143 34.80 -16.26 -13.23
N GLY A 144 34.42 -15.90 -14.46
CA GLY A 144 33.91 -16.83 -15.46
C GLY A 144 32.59 -17.53 -15.06
N LYS A 145 31.76 -16.86 -14.25
CA LYS A 145 30.49 -17.38 -13.74
C LYS A 145 29.29 -16.86 -14.54
N CYS A 146 28.16 -17.55 -14.40
CA CYS A 146 26.85 -17.11 -14.88
C CYS A 146 26.78 -16.83 -16.40
N GLY A 147 27.72 -17.36 -17.19
CA GLY A 147 27.75 -17.18 -18.64
C GLY A 147 28.07 -15.74 -19.10
N ILE A 148 28.62 -14.88 -18.24
CA ILE A 148 28.91 -13.49 -18.59
C ILE A 148 30.23 -13.44 -19.39
N SER A 149 30.13 -13.18 -20.68
CA SER A 149 31.28 -13.12 -21.61
C SER A 149 31.94 -11.75 -21.66
N LEU A 150 31.21 -10.69 -21.34
CA LEU A 150 31.69 -9.31 -21.33
C LEU A 150 30.90 -8.49 -20.30
N ALA A 151 31.61 -7.66 -19.53
CA ALA A 151 31.00 -6.68 -18.63
C ALA A 151 31.87 -5.43 -18.57
N ALA A 152 31.23 -4.26 -18.58
CA ALA A 152 31.91 -3.00 -18.28
C ALA A 152 32.32 -2.95 -16.81
N THR A 153 33.38 -2.20 -16.51
CA THR A 153 33.76 -1.89 -15.13
C THR A 153 32.64 -1.03 -14.50
N PRO A 154 32.27 -1.23 -13.23
CA PRO A 154 31.29 -0.35 -12.58
C PRO A 154 31.69 1.12 -12.64
N GLY A 155 30.69 2.02 -12.70
CA GLY A 155 30.83 3.46 -12.96
C GLY A 155 31.14 3.82 -14.43
N SER A 156 31.18 2.84 -15.34
CA SER A 156 31.54 3.07 -16.75
C SER A 156 30.58 2.46 -17.76
N SER A 157 29.59 1.67 -17.33
CA SER A 157 28.57 1.15 -18.23
C SER A 157 27.66 2.27 -18.70
N ASN A 158 27.28 2.28 -19.97
CA ASN A 158 26.23 3.17 -20.46
C ASN A 158 24.84 2.85 -19.86
N HIS A 159 24.62 1.62 -19.37
CA HIS A 159 23.39 1.31 -18.64
C HIS A 159 23.32 1.97 -17.25
N GLU A 160 24.44 2.37 -16.66
CA GLU A 160 24.48 3.16 -15.41
C GLU A 160 24.04 4.62 -15.64
N SER A 161 23.84 5.05 -16.90
CA SER A 161 23.29 6.39 -17.18
C SER A 161 21.76 6.46 -17.07
N GLY A 162 21.06 5.32 -17.07
CA GLY A 162 19.60 5.28 -17.17
C GLY A 162 19.03 5.57 -18.56
N LEU A 163 19.87 5.72 -19.59
CA LEU A 163 19.43 6.02 -20.96
C LEU A 163 19.41 4.78 -21.87
N ALA A 164 20.07 3.71 -21.47
CA ALA A 164 20.23 2.51 -22.29
C ALA A 164 19.09 1.50 -22.11
N ILE A 165 18.77 0.78 -23.19
CA ILE A 165 17.82 -0.33 -23.20
C ILE A 165 18.26 -1.40 -24.21
N ASP A 166 18.13 -2.67 -23.82
CA ASP A 166 18.37 -3.82 -24.68
C ASP A 166 17.05 -4.48 -25.09
N VAL A 167 16.76 -4.50 -26.39
CA VAL A 167 15.51 -5.05 -26.94
C VAL A 167 15.81 -6.29 -27.78
N SER A 168 15.20 -7.43 -27.42
CA SER A 168 15.38 -8.70 -28.15
C SER A 168 14.98 -8.59 -29.63
N GLN A 169 13.80 -8.04 -29.90
CA GLN A 169 13.29 -7.82 -31.26
C GLN A 169 13.79 -6.49 -31.83
N TYR A 170 15.11 -6.25 -31.73
CA TYR A 170 15.72 -4.96 -32.05
C TYR A 170 15.35 -4.43 -33.43
N SER A 171 15.32 -5.29 -34.46
CA SER A 171 15.06 -4.88 -35.83
C SER A 171 13.62 -4.43 -36.03
N THR A 172 12.65 -5.13 -35.43
CA THR A 172 11.22 -4.79 -35.45
C THR A 172 10.96 -3.41 -34.86
N TRP A 173 11.62 -3.09 -33.75
CA TRP A 173 11.41 -1.84 -33.01
C TRP A 173 12.30 -0.68 -33.46
N LYS A 174 13.27 -0.93 -34.36
CA LYS A 174 14.29 0.05 -34.73
C LYS A 174 13.72 1.36 -35.22
N SER A 175 12.74 1.32 -36.13
CA SER A 175 12.12 2.53 -36.68
C SER A 175 11.38 3.32 -35.59
N ALA A 176 10.56 2.64 -34.80
CA ALA A 176 9.77 3.24 -33.72
C ALA A 176 10.65 3.87 -32.63
N LEU A 177 11.69 3.16 -32.18
CA LEU A 177 12.63 3.66 -31.18
C LEU A 177 13.46 4.84 -31.73
N THR A 178 13.98 4.73 -32.95
CA THR A 178 14.74 5.83 -33.58
C THR A 178 13.88 7.07 -33.77
N GLY A 179 12.62 6.90 -34.21
CA GLY A 179 11.65 7.99 -34.33
C GLY A 179 11.29 8.65 -33.00
N ASN A 180 11.55 7.97 -31.87
CA ASN A 180 11.36 8.50 -30.51
C ASN A 180 12.70 8.88 -29.84
N GLY A 181 13.78 9.08 -30.60
CA GLY A 181 15.04 9.63 -30.07
C GLY A 181 16.02 8.61 -29.51
N PHE A 182 15.78 7.31 -29.67
CA PHE A 182 16.78 6.29 -29.35
C PHE A 182 17.78 6.10 -30.49
N LYS A 183 19.05 5.98 -30.15
CA LYS A 183 20.14 5.68 -31.08
C LYS A 183 20.49 4.20 -30.97
N TRP A 184 20.31 3.48 -32.06
CA TRP A 184 20.77 2.09 -32.19
C TRP A 184 22.30 2.03 -32.24
N LEU A 185 22.93 1.16 -31.45
CA LEU A 185 24.39 1.13 -31.31
C LEU A 185 25.10 0.52 -32.53
N GLY A 186 24.45 -0.39 -33.25
CA GLY A 186 24.96 -0.97 -34.48
C GLY A 186 25.06 -2.50 -34.45
N SER A 187 25.65 -3.08 -35.47
CA SER A 187 25.73 -4.54 -35.61
C SER A 187 26.67 -5.23 -34.61
N SER A 188 27.58 -4.50 -33.98
CA SER A 188 28.45 -5.03 -32.91
C SER A 188 27.67 -5.31 -31.62
N ASP A 189 26.57 -4.60 -31.41
CA ASP A 189 25.64 -4.81 -30.30
C ASP A 189 24.20 -4.53 -30.76
N PRO A 190 23.61 -5.50 -31.49
CA PRO A 190 22.37 -5.25 -32.23
C PRO A 190 21.16 -5.03 -31.33
N VAL A 191 21.18 -5.49 -30.07
CA VAL A 191 20.05 -5.32 -29.16
C VAL A 191 20.01 -3.95 -28.47
N HIS A 192 21.14 -3.24 -28.49
CA HIS A 192 21.37 -2.05 -27.69
C HIS A 192 20.85 -0.76 -28.33
N TYR A 193 20.17 0.05 -27.52
CA TYR A 193 19.75 1.41 -27.84
C TYR A 193 20.10 2.37 -26.69
N ASP A 194 20.60 3.55 -27.03
CA ASP A 194 20.78 4.66 -26.07
C ASP A 194 19.81 5.79 -26.39
N TYR A 195 19.04 6.28 -25.41
CA TYR A 195 18.23 7.47 -25.61
C TYR A 195 19.13 8.71 -25.75
N ALA A 196 18.95 9.44 -26.85
CA ALA A 196 19.68 10.66 -27.18
C ALA A 196 18.74 11.82 -27.51
N GLY A 197 17.46 11.72 -27.12
CA GLY A 197 16.45 12.74 -27.34
C GLY A 197 16.51 13.89 -26.33
N SER A 198 15.59 14.84 -26.46
CA SER A 198 15.52 16.03 -25.62
C SER A 198 15.29 15.69 -24.15
N GLY A 199 16.01 16.37 -23.25
CA GLY A 199 15.89 16.18 -21.80
C GLY A 199 16.82 15.12 -21.23
N ALA A 200 17.48 14.30 -22.07
CA ALA A 200 18.51 13.39 -21.61
C ALA A 200 19.63 14.15 -20.89
N LYS A 201 19.96 13.73 -19.66
CA LYS A 201 21.04 14.31 -18.85
C LYS A 201 22.23 13.37 -18.81
N ASN A 202 23.43 13.94 -18.68
CA ASN A 202 24.62 13.15 -18.36
C ASN A 202 24.64 12.89 -16.85
N LEU A 203 24.17 11.73 -16.43
CA LEU A 203 24.16 11.27 -15.03
C LEU A 203 25.25 10.22 -14.77
N LYS A 204 26.32 10.22 -15.55
CA LYS A 204 27.42 9.27 -15.34
C LYS A 204 28.04 9.48 -13.96
N GLY A 205 28.08 8.42 -13.16
CA GLY A 205 28.62 8.46 -11.79
C GLY A 205 27.61 8.91 -10.73
N GLU A 206 26.39 9.29 -11.12
CA GLU A 206 25.36 9.71 -10.18
C GLU A 206 24.87 8.53 -9.31
N ASP A 207 24.77 7.34 -9.88
CA ASP A 207 24.45 6.12 -9.13
C ASP A 207 25.57 5.70 -8.15
N VAL A 208 26.82 6.00 -8.51
CA VAL A 208 27.98 5.83 -7.63
C VAL A 208 27.93 6.82 -6.47
N LEU A 209 27.66 8.10 -6.76
CA LEU A 209 27.51 9.15 -5.74
C LEU A 209 26.38 8.81 -4.77
N ALA A 210 25.22 8.43 -5.31
CA ALA A 210 24.06 7.99 -4.54
C ALA A 210 24.41 6.81 -3.61
N PHE A 211 25.15 5.81 -4.10
CA PHE A 211 25.65 4.73 -3.26
C PHE A 211 26.60 5.21 -2.15
N GLN A 212 27.54 6.12 -2.46
CA GLN A 212 28.49 6.65 -1.48
C GLN A 212 27.78 7.39 -0.34
N MET A 213 26.78 8.23 -0.66
CA MET A 213 25.96 8.94 0.31
C MET A 213 25.17 7.97 1.21
N LEU A 214 24.52 6.97 0.60
CA LEU A 214 23.81 5.91 1.33
C LEU A 214 24.73 5.12 2.26
N TRP A 215 25.93 4.80 1.79
CA TRP A 215 26.93 4.13 2.61
C TRP A 215 27.30 4.98 3.83
N ASN A 216 27.62 6.26 3.63
CA ASN A 216 28.02 7.17 4.70
C ASN A 216 26.91 7.42 5.73
N LEU A 217 25.65 7.48 5.28
CA LEU A 217 24.47 7.59 6.14
C LEU A 217 24.33 6.40 7.09
N ASN A 218 24.57 5.20 6.56
CA ASN A 218 24.41 3.94 7.28
C ASN A 218 25.66 3.50 8.04
N ASN A 219 26.84 4.06 7.72
CA ASN A 219 28.12 3.66 8.29
C ASN A 219 28.93 4.90 8.76
N PRO A 220 28.46 5.65 9.77
CA PRO A 220 29.08 6.90 10.18
C PRO A 220 30.53 6.75 10.67
N GLY A 221 30.96 5.55 11.07
CA GLY A 221 32.32 5.22 11.47
C GLY A 221 33.24 4.69 10.37
N ASP A 222 32.74 4.45 9.15
CA ASP A 222 33.51 3.92 8.01
C ASP A 222 33.23 4.73 6.73
N LYS A 223 33.37 6.06 6.79
CA LYS A 223 33.02 6.93 5.65
C LYS A 223 33.98 6.77 4.45
N ILE A 224 33.45 7.04 3.26
CA ILE A 224 34.18 7.15 1.99
C ILE A 224 33.89 8.50 1.34
N ASP A 225 34.71 8.89 0.37
CA ASP A 225 34.49 10.11 -0.42
C ASP A 225 33.18 10.01 -1.24
N GLU A 226 32.42 11.10 -1.30
CA GLU A 226 31.18 11.26 -2.07
C GLU A 226 31.51 12.02 -3.38
N ASP A 227 32.27 11.39 -4.25
CA ASP A 227 32.87 12.00 -5.45
C ASP A 227 32.26 11.50 -6.77
N GLY A 228 31.28 10.58 -6.72
CA GLY A 228 30.66 9.95 -7.89
C GLY A 228 31.61 9.06 -8.70
N SER A 229 32.80 8.76 -8.17
CA SER A 229 33.83 7.99 -8.86
C SER A 229 33.92 6.57 -8.31
N TYR A 230 33.86 5.59 -9.20
CA TYR A 230 34.05 4.21 -8.80
C TYR A 230 35.55 3.91 -8.61
N GLY A 231 35.93 3.55 -7.38
CA GLY A 231 37.30 3.21 -7.02
C GLY A 231 37.38 2.16 -5.91
N PRO A 232 38.59 1.83 -5.44
CA PRO A 232 38.81 0.76 -4.45
C PRO A 232 38.02 0.96 -3.14
N GLN A 233 37.81 2.21 -2.71
CA GLN A 233 37.00 2.52 -1.54
C GLN A 233 35.54 2.12 -1.77
N THR A 234 34.90 2.64 -2.82
CA THR A 234 33.54 2.32 -3.23
C THR A 234 33.34 0.82 -3.43
N GLU A 235 34.25 0.16 -4.15
CA GLU A 235 34.21 -1.29 -4.40
C GLU A 235 34.18 -2.11 -3.11
N ALA A 236 35.08 -1.80 -2.17
CA ALA A 236 35.18 -2.52 -0.91
C ALA A 236 33.92 -2.38 -0.05
N ARG A 237 33.25 -1.22 -0.13
CA ARG A 237 32.03 -0.93 0.64
C ARG A 237 30.82 -1.57 -0.01
N LEU A 238 30.73 -1.47 -1.33
CA LEU A 238 29.67 -2.10 -2.11
C LEU A 238 29.66 -3.63 -1.91
N ALA A 239 30.84 -4.25 -1.81
CA ALA A 239 30.98 -5.66 -1.45
C ALA A 239 30.39 -6.01 -0.07
N LYS A 240 30.53 -5.12 0.92
CA LYS A 240 30.04 -5.31 2.31
C LYS A 240 28.56 -4.97 2.46
N SER A 241 27.99 -4.16 1.57
CA SER A 241 26.62 -3.67 1.66
C SER A 241 25.61 -4.82 1.71
N PRO A 242 24.49 -4.63 2.45
CA PRO A 242 23.35 -5.56 2.40
C PRO A 242 22.73 -5.57 1.00
N ALA A 243 22.56 -6.75 0.42
CA ALA A 243 22.01 -6.91 -0.92
C ALA A 243 20.53 -6.48 -1.00
N ALA A 244 19.81 -6.65 0.11
CA ALA A 244 18.42 -6.21 0.26
C ALA A 244 18.26 -4.69 0.43
N GLY A 245 19.36 -3.94 0.62
CA GLY A 245 19.31 -2.53 0.98
C GLY A 245 19.68 -2.28 2.45
N PHE A 246 20.09 -1.05 2.74
CA PHE A 246 20.42 -0.55 4.07
C PHE A 246 19.16 -0.31 4.91
N THR A 247 19.33 -0.16 6.22
CA THR A 247 18.20 0.11 7.13
C THR A 247 17.77 1.58 7.13
N LYS A 248 18.68 2.53 6.92
CA LYS A 248 18.33 3.94 6.73
C LYS A 248 18.17 4.23 5.26
N GLU A 249 16.98 4.68 4.92
CA GLU A 249 16.61 5.13 3.58
C GLU A 249 17.24 6.50 3.24
N PRO A 250 17.35 6.84 1.94
CA PRO A 250 17.70 8.19 1.50
C PRO A 250 16.80 9.25 2.15
N SER A 251 17.38 10.31 2.71
CA SER A 251 16.64 11.51 3.13
C SER A 251 16.97 12.61 2.13
N CYS A 252 15.98 13.02 1.33
CA CYS A 252 16.19 13.99 0.25
C CYS A 252 16.36 15.44 0.72
N GLY A 253 16.58 15.69 2.02
CA GLY A 253 16.49 17.04 2.57
C GLY A 253 15.12 17.68 2.38
N VAL A 254 14.09 16.86 2.11
CA VAL A 254 12.69 17.27 2.30
C VAL A 254 12.50 17.40 3.79
N THR A 255 12.07 18.58 4.21
CA THR A 255 11.62 18.77 5.58
C THR A 255 10.42 17.85 5.78
N ASP A 256 10.44 17.12 6.89
CA ASP A 256 9.31 16.36 7.43
C ASP A 256 9.19 16.95 8.84
N THR A 257 8.46 18.06 8.90
CA THR A 257 8.45 18.98 10.03
C THR A 257 7.84 18.31 11.25
N ASP A 258 6.86 17.42 11.06
CA ASP A 258 6.20 16.71 12.15
C ASP A 258 6.79 15.32 12.42
N GLY A 259 7.47 14.69 11.46
CA GLY A 259 8.09 13.38 11.59
C GLY A 259 7.10 12.22 11.48
N ASP A 260 6.05 12.33 10.68
CA ASP A 260 5.09 11.24 10.40
C ASP A 260 5.53 10.30 9.25
N GLY A 261 6.56 10.72 8.51
CA GLY A 261 7.17 10.00 7.40
C GLY A 261 6.61 10.35 6.02
N VAL A 262 5.78 11.38 5.92
CA VAL A 262 5.44 12.12 4.71
C VAL A 262 6.32 13.39 4.65
N ALA A 263 6.63 13.87 3.46
CA ALA A 263 7.47 15.05 3.29
C ALA A 263 6.60 16.31 3.23
N ASP A 264 7.01 17.44 3.81
CA ASP A 264 6.24 18.71 3.85
C ASP A 264 5.68 19.15 2.48
N ASP A 265 6.33 18.77 1.37
CA ASP A 265 5.89 19.12 0.00
C ASP A 265 4.82 18.20 -0.58
N LYS A 266 4.49 17.12 0.14
CA LYS A 266 3.50 16.08 -0.18
C LYS A 266 2.59 15.76 1.00
N ASP A 267 2.76 16.49 2.09
CA ASP A 267 2.03 16.33 3.33
C ASP A 267 0.85 17.31 3.31
N ASN A 268 -0.37 16.79 3.38
CA ASN A 268 -1.57 17.61 3.46
C ASN A 268 -1.74 18.25 4.85
N CYS A 269 -0.96 17.83 5.86
CA CYS A 269 -0.83 18.48 7.16
C CYS A 269 0.65 18.60 7.63
N PRO A 270 1.48 19.46 7.01
CA PRO A 270 2.95 19.50 7.24
C PRO A 270 3.43 19.78 8.68
N LYS A 271 2.56 19.93 9.66
CA LYS A 271 2.92 20.21 11.06
C LYS A 271 2.24 19.27 12.05
N ASP A 272 1.30 18.44 11.58
CA ASP A 272 0.41 17.66 12.41
C ASP A 272 0.30 16.24 11.85
N LYS A 273 0.92 15.30 12.57
CA LYS A 273 1.16 13.94 12.08
C LYS A 273 -0.10 13.25 11.58
N ASN A 274 -0.13 12.87 10.31
CA ASN A 274 -1.24 12.16 9.69
C ASN A 274 -0.74 11.27 8.53
N LYS A 275 -0.01 10.21 8.89
CA LYS A 275 0.67 9.31 7.95
C LYS A 275 -0.22 8.73 6.85
N ASP A 276 -1.51 8.56 7.13
CA ASP A 276 -2.52 8.04 6.18
C ASP A 276 -2.98 9.09 5.16
N GLN A 277 -2.75 10.38 5.44
CA GLN A 277 -3.06 11.52 4.57
C GLN A 277 -4.54 11.52 4.17
N LEU A 278 -5.42 11.21 5.13
CA LEU A 278 -6.87 11.32 4.93
C LEU A 278 -7.22 12.80 4.65
N ASP A 279 -8.13 12.99 3.71
CA ASP A 279 -8.60 14.26 3.13
C ASP A 279 -10.01 13.96 2.60
N THR A 280 -11.01 14.13 3.46
CA THR A 280 -12.37 13.63 3.25
C THR A 280 -13.11 14.42 2.15
N ASP A 281 -12.92 15.73 2.08
CA ASP A 281 -13.53 16.60 1.06
C ASP A 281 -12.69 16.77 -0.23
N GLY A 282 -11.41 16.43 -0.18
CA GLY A 282 -10.48 16.53 -1.31
C GLY A 282 -10.00 17.95 -1.61
N ASP A 283 -10.05 18.87 -0.64
CA ASP A 283 -9.58 20.26 -0.79
C ASP A 283 -8.05 20.39 -0.76
N GLY A 284 -7.37 19.35 -0.28
CA GLY A 284 -5.91 19.24 -0.21
C GLY A 284 -5.29 19.61 1.14
N LYS A 285 -6.07 19.91 2.18
CA LYS A 285 -5.61 19.73 3.58
C LYS A 285 -6.11 18.38 4.08
N GLY A 286 -5.43 17.83 5.07
CA GLY A 286 -5.90 16.58 5.67
C GLY A 286 -6.82 16.84 6.86
N ASP A 287 -7.69 15.86 7.15
CA ASP A 287 -8.68 15.91 8.26
C ASP A 287 -8.03 16.28 9.62
N VAL A 288 -6.75 15.95 9.82
CA VAL A 288 -6.03 16.27 11.06
C VAL A 288 -5.77 17.78 11.23
N CYS A 289 -5.75 18.55 10.14
CA CYS A 289 -5.44 19.98 10.13
C CYS A 289 -6.44 20.83 9.34
N ASP A 290 -7.51 20.23 8.80
CA ASP A 290 -8.70 20.95 8.41
C ASP A 290 -9.58 21.24 9.64
N GLY A 291 -10.58 22.10 9.47
CA GLY A 291 -11.56 22.39 10.51
C GLY A 291 -13.00 22.25 10.03
N ASP A 292 -13.19 21.59 8.89
CA ASP A 292 -14.41 21.34 8.13
C ASP A 292 -14.08 20.17 7.18
N ASP A 293 -13.98 18.96 7.74
CA ASP A 293 -13.38 17.78 7.10
C ASP A 293 -14.18 17.27 5.89
N ASP A 294 -15.50 17.53 5.85
CA ASP A 294 -16.38 17.12 4.75
C ASP A 294 -16.79 18.26 3.80
N GLY A 295 -16.42 19.51 4.12
CA GLY A 295 -16.60 20.66 3.26
C GLY A 295 -18.05 21.14 3.14
N ASP A 296 -18.92 20.78 4.09
CA ASP A 296 -20.34 21.12 4.09
C ASP A 296 -20.62 22.57 4.56
N GLY A 297 -19.61 23.21 5.16
CA GLY A 297 -19.64 24.58 5.66
C GLY A 297 -19.93 24.72 7.16
N VAL A 298 -20.05 23.62 7.90
CA VAL A 298 -20.14 23.53 9.35
C VAL A 298 -18.80 23.02 9.89
N ALA A 299 -18.19 23.79 10.78
CA ALA A 299 -16.89 23.37 11.33
C ALA A 299 -17.03 22.12 12.22
N ASP A 300 -16.08 21.17 12.17
CA ASP A 300 -16.16 19.85 12.84
C ASP A 300 -16.56 19.92 14.32
N ALA A 301 -16.11 20.98 15.01
CA ALA A 301 -16.40 21.18 16.44
C ALA A 301 -17.89 21.49 16.74
N ALA A 302 -18.66 21.83 15.72
CA ALA A 302 -20.09 22.13 15.76
C ALA A 302 -20.91 21.21 14.85
N ASP A 303 -20.26 20.29 14.16
CA ASP A 303 -20.86 19.38 13.19
C ASP A 303 -21.30 18.07 13.87
N ASN A 304 -22.56 17.68 13.68
CA ASN A 304 -23.10 16.41 14.15
C ASN A 304 -22.80 15.22 13.22
N CYS A 305 -22.25 15.47 12.03
CA CYS A 305 -21.68 14.48 11.12
C CYS A 305 -20.36 14.93 10.45
N PRO A 306 -19.25 15.08 11.20
CA PRO A 306 -18.00 15.70 10.71
C PRO A 306 -17.32 15.10 9.47
N LEU A 307 -17.80 13.97 8.94
CA LEU A 307 -17.21 13.28 7.78
C LEU A 307 -18.25 13.02 6.68
N VAL A 308 -19.46 13.55 6.80
CA VAL A 308 -20.60 13.28 5.89
C VAL A 308 -21.43 14.55 5.73
N GLU A 309 -21.29 15.20 4.57
CA GLU A 309 -21.92 16.48 4.28
C GLU A 309 -23.40 16.53 4.70
N ASN A 310 -23.72 17.42 5.65
CA ASN A 310 -25.09 17.64 6.12
C ASN A 310 -25.31 19.10 6.61
N PRO A 311 -25.30 20.09 5.69
CA PRO A 311 -25.29 21.52 6.06
C PRO A 311 -26.48 21.98 6.91
N GLU A 312 -27.58 21.22 6.89
CA GLU A 312 -28.78 21.46 7.68
C GLU A 312 -28.69 21.01 9.14
N GLN A 313 -27.70 20.17 9.50
CA GLN A 313 -27.44 19.68 10.86
C GLN A 313 -28.70 19.08 11.50
N ALA A 314 -29.43 18.28 10.73
CA ALA A 314 -30.61 17.57 11.21
C ALA A 314 -30.20 16.50 12.23
N ASP A 315 -30.96 16.38 13.31
CA ASP A 315 -30.76 15.48 14.45
C ASP A 315 -32.16 15.24 15.05
N LEU A 316 -32.84 14.22 14.54
CA LEU A 316 -34.27 14.00 14.80
C LEU A 316 -34.54 13.56 16.24
N ASP A 317 -33.70 12.70 16.80
CA ASP A 317 -33.87 12.15 18.15
C ASP A 317 -33.14 12.97 19.24
N GLY A 318 -32.24 13.86 18.84
CA GLY A 318 -31.52 14.79 19.71
C GLY A 318 -30.33 14.15 20.43
N ASP A 319 -29.75 13.07 19.90
CA ASP A 319 -28.64 12.34 20.51
C ASP A 319 -27.25 12.92 20.18
N THR A 320 -27.19 13.98 19.37
CA THR A 320 -26.01 14.69 18.85
C THR A 320 -25.29 14.04 17.67
N VAL A 321 -25.77 12.91 17.17
CA VAL A 321 -25.40 12.35 15.87
C VAL A 321 -26.39 12.88 14.83
N GLY A 322 -25.90 13.35 13.69
CA GLY A 322 -26.79 13.88 12.66
C GLY A 322 -27.49 12.79 11.86
N ASP A 323 -28.69 13.08 11.38
CA ASP A 323 -29.51 12.15 10.57
C ASP A 323 -28.74 11.56 9.36
N ALA A 324 -27.72 12.28 8.86
CA ALA A 324 -26.90 11.87 7.72
C ALA A 324 -25.89 10.75 8.03
N CYS A 325 -25.47 10.62 9.29
CA CYS A 325 -24.46 9.68 9.77
C CYS A 325 -24.94 8.81 10.93
N ASP A 326 -26.23 8.87 11.25
CA ASP A 326 -26.87 8.05 12.26
C ASP A 326 -27.37 6.72 11.69
N ASP A 327 -27.19 5.63 12.45
CA ASP A 327 -27.68 4.29 12.14
C ASP A 327 -29.09 4.03 12.70
N ASP A 328 -29.65 4.92 13.53
CA ASP A 328 -30.95 4.83 14.20
C ASP A 328 -31.60 6.23 14.36
N ILE A 329 -32.01 6.84 13.23
CA ILE A 329 -32.34 8.27 13.13
C ILE A 329 -33.46 8.72 14.09
N ASP A 330 -34.39 7.85 14.47
CA ASP A 330 -35.49 8.21 15.37
C ASP A 330 -35.31 7.73 16.83
N GLY A 331 -34.18 7.08 17.13
CA GLY A 331 -33.79 6.68 18.48
C GLY A 331 -34.70 5.60 19.11
N ASP A 332 -35.45 4.84 18.30
CA ASP A 332 -36.39 3.83 18.79
C ASP A 332 -35.72 2.49 19.15
N GLY A 333 -34.44 2.34 18.79
CA GLY A 333 -33.60 1.17 19.05
C GLY A 333 -33.63 0.12 17.93
N ILE A 334 -34.24 0.43 16.79
CA ILE A 334 -34.27 -0.41 15.59
C ILE A 334 -33.43 0.29 14.50
N PRO A 335 -32.30 -0.30 14.07
CA PRO A 335 -31.47 0.31 13.05
C PRO A 335 -32.26 0.66 11.78
N ASN A 336 -31.89 1.77 11.12
CA ASN A 336 -32.55 2.31 9.94
C ASN A 336 -32.83 1.27 8.84
N ASP A 337 -31.95 0.27 8.69
CA ASP A 337 -32.06 -0.78 7.68
C ASP A 337 -33.07 -1.91 8.04
N GLN A 338 -33.51 -1.93 9.29
CA GLN A 338 -34.43 -2.88 9.89
C GLN A 338 -35.74 -2.23 10.34
N ASP A 339 -35.79 -0.91 10.36
CA ASP A 339 -36.96 -0.17 10.80
C ASP A 339 -37.96 0.12 9.66
N ALA A 340 -39.24 -0.02 10.00
CA ALA A 340 -40.35 0.25 9.11
C ALA A 340 -40.70 1.74 9.01
N CYS A 341 -40.28 2.57 9.99
CA CYS A 341 -40.52 4.00 10.01
C CYS A 341 -39.29 4.79 10.45
N PRO A 342 -38.13 4.74 9.74
CA PRO A 342 -36.84 5.22 10.26
C PRO A 342 -36.71 6.71 10.55
N LEU A 343 -37.80 7.47 10.46
CA LEU A 343 -37.86 8.93 10.63
C LEU A 343 -39.00 9.33 11.59
N GLU A 344 -39.64 8.40 12.31
CA GLU A 344 -40.78 8.69 13.19
C GLU A 344 -40.94 7.70 14.36
N ASP A 345 -40.57 8.11 15.58
CA ASP A 345 -41.03 7.46 16.82
C ASP A 345 -42.22 8.21 17.47
N PRO A 346 -43.39 7.56 17.68
CA PRO A 346 -43.76 6.22 17.27
C PRO A 346 -44.37 6.17 15.86
N CYS A 347 -44.00 5.15 15.08
CA CYS A 347 -44.57 4.78 13.78
C CYS A 347 -46.06 5.16 13.65
N SER A 348 -46.39 6.13 12.80
CA SER A 348 -47.75 6.64 12.61
C SER A 348 -48.75 5.64 11.98
N GLY A 349 -48.35 4.37 11.80
CA GLY A 349 -49.18 3.25 11.33
C GLY A 349 -49.17 1.98 12.20
N ALA A 350 -48.42 1.92 13.31
CA ALA A 350 -48.21 0.68 14.08
C ALA A 350 -49.32 0.34 15.11
N ALA A 351 -50.37 1.17 15.23
CA ALA A 351 -51.56 0.86 16.02
C ALA A 351 -52.47 -0.18 15.29
N GLY A 352 -51.98 -1.40 15.08
CA GLY A 352 -52.75 -2.45 14.40
C GLY A 352 -52.26 -3.89 14.57
N ALA A 353 -51.01 -4.13 14.94
CA ALA A 353 -50.49 -5.49 15.14
C ALA A 353 -50.57 -5.90 16.62
N GLY A 354 -51.79 -6.12 17.10
CA GLY A 354 -52.03 -6.81 18.37
C GLY A 354 -51.43 -8.20 18.34
N GLY A 355 -50.53 -8.47 19.29
CA GLY A 355 -49.81 -9.73 19.41
C GLY A 355 -50.69 -10.97 19.65
N GLN A 356 -50.19 -12.10 19.16
CA GLN A 356 -50.29 -13.41 19.81
C GLN A 356 -48.84 -13.77 20.19
N GLY A 357 -48.47 -14.13 21.41
CA GLY A 357 -49.22 -14.64 22.54
C GLY A 357 -48.44 -15.83 23.09
N PHE A 358 -47.74 -15.65 24.21
CA PHE A 358 -47.30 -16.74 25.09
C PHE A 358 -48.09 -16.64 26.40
N GLY A 359 -48.66 -17.78 26.79
CA GLY A 359 -49.77 -17.91 27.73
C GLY A 359 -49.51 -17.58 29.20
N GLY A 360 -50.60 -17.57 29.98
CA GLY A 360 -50.50 -17.57 31.44
C GLY A 360 -51.79 -17.19 32.16
N ALA A 361 -52.60 -18.19 32.51
CA ALA A 361 -53.91 -18.12 33.15
C ALA A 361 -54.02 -17.29 34.46
N GLY A 362 -55.18 -16.64 34.62
CA GLY A 362 -56.04 -16.88 35.79
C GLY A 362 -56.31 -15.69 36.73
N GLY A 363 -57.59 -15.36 36.89
CA GLY A 363 -58.12 -14.78 38.13
C GLY A 363 -58.90 -13.47 37.99
N ALA A 364 -60.23 -13.57 38.05
CA ALA A 364 -61.19 -12.48 38.27
C ALA A 364 -60.86 -11.67 39.54
N ILE A 365 -61.45 -10.51 39.90
CA ILE A 365 -62.86 -10.12 40.05
C ILE A 365 -62.86 -8.60 40.38
N GLY A 366 -63.86 -7.81 39.92
CA GLY A 366 -64.45 -6.77 40.80
C GLY A 366 -64.42 -5.29 40.39
N VAL A 367 -65.51 -4.86 39.75
CA VAL A 367 -66.36 -3.67 40.00
C VAL A 367 -65.76 -2.25 40.17
N GLY A 368 -66.19 -1.34 39.28
CA GLY A 368 -67.02 -0.19 39.70
C GLY A 368 -66.47 1.23 39.53
N GLY A 369 -67.13 2.01 38.64
CA GLY A 369 -67.23 3.48 38.66
C GLY A 369 -66.03 4.25 38.09
N GLU A 370 -66.16 5.41 37.45
CA GLU A 370 -67.30 6.26 37.14
C GLU A 370 -66.84 7.26 36.05
N ALA A 371 -67.78 7.78 35.29
CA ALA A 371 -67.56 8.59 34.10
C ALA A 371 -67.18 10.06 34.40
N GLY A 372 -66.53 10.72 33.44
CA GLY A 372 -66.35 12.17 33.43
C GLY A 372 -65.68 12.68 32.15
N ALA A 373 -66.42 12.73 31.05
CA ALA A 373 -66.03 13.44 29.83
C ALA A 373 -66.26 14.96 29.97
N PRO A 374 -65.47 15.83 29.30
CA PRO A 374 -65.87 17.19 28.96
C PRO A 374 -66.42 17.22 27.52
N SER A 375 -67.60 17.82 27.33
CA SER A 375 -68.13 18.18 26.02
C SER A 375 -67.87 19.66 25.74
N GLY A 376 -67.27 19.94 24.58
CA GLY A 376 -66.96 21.28 24.11
C GLY A 376 -66.69 21.28 22.61
N THR A 377 -67.77 21.16 21.84
CA THR A 377 -67.90 21.50 20.42
C THR A 377 -67.25 22.85 20.10
N GLY A 378 -66.64 23.14 18.96
CA GLY A 378 -66.48 22.45 17.68
C GLY A 378 -66.05 23.50 16.64
N GLN A 379 -65.37 23.09 15.57
CA GLN A 379 -65.25 23.86 14.33
C GLN A 379 -64.96 22.90 13.17
N GLY A 380 -65.93 22.73 12.26
CA GLY A 380 -65.65 22.42 10.86
C GLY A 380 -65.03 23.66 10.21
N THR A 381 -64.35 23.65 9.08
CA THR A 381 -64.34 22.87 7.85
C THR A 381 -63.01 23.28 7.16
N LYS A 382 -62.36 22.61 6.21
CA LYS A 382 -62.85 22.12 4.93
C LYS A 382 -61.63 21.51 4.20
N LEU A 383 -61.76 20.24 3.82
CA LEU A 383 -60.94 19.55 2.82
C LEU A 383 -60.99 20.28 1.47
N LEU A 384 -59.89 20.29 0.70
CA LEU A 384 -59.87 19.90 -0.73
C LEU A 384 -58.43 19.57 -1.18
N SER A 385 -58.26 18.30 -1.59
CA SER A 385 -57.34 17.73 -2.60
C SER A 385 -57.22 18.58 -3.87
N GLY A 386 -56.24 18.49 -4.76
CA GLY A 386 -55.30 17.43 -5.19
C GLY A 386 -54.88 17.77 -6.64
N ASP A 387 -53.92 17.02 -7.15
CA ASP A 387 -53.04 17.21 -8.33
C ASP A 387 -53.66 17.54 -9.71
N ASP A 388 -52.83 18.10 -10.61
CA ASP A 388 -52.39 17.40 -11.84
C ASP A 388 -51.58 18.29 -12.83
N GLY A 389 -50.36 17.83 -13.13
CA GLY A 389 -49.86 17.55 -14.49
C GLY A 389 -49.74 18.64 -15.57
N GLY A 390 -48.52 18.85 -16.09
CA GLY A 390 -48.32 19.53 -17.38
C GLY A 390 -46.88 19.72 -17.83
N CYS A 391 -46.22 18.66 -18.29
CA CYS A 391 -44.91 18.70 -18.94
C CYS A 391 -45.08 18.97 -20.46
N SER A 392 -44.44 20.02 -21.01
CA SER A 392 -44.43 20.29 -22.45
C SER A 392 -43.03 20.65 -22.95
N VAL A 393 -42.60 19.83 -23.90
CA VAL A 393 -41.37 19.89 -24.69
C VAL A 393 -41.48 21.01 -25.73
N THR A 394 -40.42 21.80 -25.96
CA THR A 394 -39.91 22.13 -27.31
C THR A 394 -38.70 23.08 -27.26
N ALA A 395 -37.60 22.63 -27.87
CA ALA A 395 -36.57 23.51 -28.44
C ALA A 395 -37.07 24.10 -29.78
N PRO A 396 -36.46 25.20 -30.26
CA PRO A 396 -35.77 25.04 -31.54
C PRO A 396 -34.44 25.81 -31.67
N ARG A 397 -33.70 25.32 -32.67
CA ARG A 397 -32.41 25.74 -33.21
C ARG A 397 -32.35 27.22 -33.62
N ARG A 398 -31.14 27.78 -33.52
CA ARG A 398 -30.34 28.19 -34.69
C ARG A 398 -28.88 27.86 -34.47
#